data_AF-A0A6M0IGT7-F1
#
_entry.id   AF-A0A6M0IGT7-F1
#
_cell.length_a   1.000
_cell.length_b   1.000
_cell.length_c   1.000
_cell.angle_alpha   90.00
_cell.angle_beta   90.00
_cell.angle_gamma   90.00
#
_symmetry.space_group_name_H-M   'P 1'
#
loop_
_entity.id
_entity.type
_entity.pdbx_description
1 polymer ?
#
loop_
_entity_poly.entity_id
_entity_poly.type
_entity_poly.pdbx_seq_one_letter_code
_entity_poly.pdbx_strand_id
1 'polypeptide(L)'
;MYTLDSKKIDGVIKQLENAGKGAVRVLNEMTDGSLKDSPLEKDPFTNLGYIVNTLVQARDLATLNAKYDGMTPEQIDEAQAAERIAEAEALQQLVQEKLAARQPVEPEPTEETEGEPTGDEATQV
;
A
#
# COMPACT_ATOMS: atom_id res chain seq x y z
N MET A 1 27.63 -21.25 -4.36
CA MET A 1 27.01 -21.92 -3.20
C MET A 1 27.02 -20.91 -2.06
N TYR A 2 25.86 -20.46 -1.58
CA TYR A 2 25.81 -19.52 -0.45
C TYR A 2 26.15 -20.28 0.83
N THR A 3 27.18 -19.85 1.55
CA THR A 3 27.51 -20.37 2.88
C THR A 3 26.57 -19.73 3.90
N LEU A 4 25.63 -20.51 4.42
CA LEU A 4 24.77 -20.09 5.53
C LEU A 4 25.59 -20.14 6.83
N ASP A 5 25.82 -18.96 7.42
CA ASP A 5 26.49 -18.81 8.72
C ASP A 5 25.42 -18.82 9.82
N SER A 6 25.22 -19.98 10.45
CA SER A 6 24.18 -20.16 11.47
C SER A 6 24.32 -19.19 12.64
N LYS A 7 25.53 -18.84 13.06
CA LYS A 7 25.74 -17.90 14.17
C LYS A 7 25.24 -16.49 13.84
N LYS A 8 25.42 -16.06 12.59
CA LYS A 8 24.88 -14.77 12.12
C LYS A 8 23.36 -14.80 12.03
N ILE A 9 22.80 -15.91 11.54
CA ILE A 9 21.35 -16.11 11.45
C ILE A 9 20.73 -16.06 12.85
N ASP A 10 21.26 -16.82 13.81
CA ASP A 10 20.79 -16.83 15.20
C ASP A 10 20.90 -15.46 15.85
N GLY A 11 21.98 -14.72 15.54
CA GLY A 11 22.17 -13.34 15.99
C GLY A 11 21.06 -12.41 15.51
N VAL A 12 20.68 -12.49 14.23
CA VAL A 12 19.60 -11.68 13.65
C VAL A 12 18.24 -12.08 14.23
N ILE A 13 17.96 -13.39 14.37
CA ILE A 13 16.71 -13.87 14.97
C ILE A 13 16.54 -13.29 16.38
N LYS A 14 17.59 -13.35 17.21
CA LYS A 14 17.55 -12.79 18.56
C LYS A 14 17.34 -11.26 18.59
N GLN A 15 17.90 -10.54 17.62
CA GLN A 15 17.66 -9.09 17.49
C GLN A 15 16.18 -8.81 17.17
N LEU A 16 15.60 -9.57 16.24
CA LEU A 16 14.19 -9.45 15.87
C LEU A 16 13.26 -9.83 17.02
N GLU A 17 13.56 -10.88 17.79
CA GLU A 17 12.81 -11.23 19.00
C GLU A 17 12.81 -10.09 20.04
N ASN A 18 13.97 -9.48 20.28
CA ASN A 18 14.09 -8.37 21.21
C ASN A 18 13.35 -7.12 20.71
N ALA A 19 13.41 -6.84 19.41
CA ALA A 19 12.64 -5.76 18.79
C ALA A 19 11.13 -6.01 18.92
N GLY A 20 10.67 -7.24 18.67
CA GLY A 20 9.28 -7.63 18.86
C GLY A 20 8.78 -7.41 20.29
N LYS A 21 9.57 -7.79 21.30
CA LYS A 21 9.23 -7.52 22.72
C LYS A 21 9.11 -6.02 23.01
N GLY A 22 10.03 -5.22 22.48
CA GLY A 22 9.96 -3.76 22.59
C GLY A 22 8.70 -3.18 21.93
N ALA A 23 8.37 -3.67 20.74
CA ALA A 23 7.19 -3.26 19.99
C ALA A 23 5.87 -3.59 20.71
N VAL A 24 5.77 -4.77 21.33
CA VAL A 24 4.58 -5.13 22.14
C VAL A 24 4.45 -4.27 23.39
N ARG A 25 5.57 -3.85 24.01
CA ARG A 25 5.52 -2.89 25.12
C ARG A 25 4.90 -1.58 24.69
N VAL A 26 5.31 -1.03 23.54
CA VAL A 26 4.73 0.20 22.99
C VAL A 26 3.25 0.01 22.69
N LEU A 27 2.84 -1.11 22.10
CA LEU A 27 1.43 -1.41 21.88
C LEU A 27 0.63 -1.49 23.18
N ASN A 28 1.20 -2.08 24.24
CA ASN A 28 0.58 -2.09 25.56
C ASN A 28 0.47 -0.68 26.15
N GLU A 29 1.49 0.18 26.00
CA GLU A 29 1.43 1.58 26.45
C GLU A 29 0.33 2.37 25.72
N MET A 30 0.15 2.13 24.41
CA MET A 30 -0.88 2.78 23.60
C MET A 30 -2.30 2.26 23.86
N THR A 31 -2.44 1.07 24.45
CA THR A 31 -3.74 0.41 24.64
C THR A 31 -4.05 0.15 26.11
N ASP A 32 -3.41 0.89 27.02
CA ASP A 32 -3.56 0.77 28.48
C ASP A 32 -3.41 -0.68 28.99
N GLY A 33 -2.51 -1.44 28.39
CA GLY A 33 -2.19 -2.81 28.77
C GLY A 33 -3.16 -3.87 28.26
N SER A 34 -4.00 -3.58 27.26
CA SER A 34 -5.01 -4.51 26.73
C SER A 34 -4.42 -5.80 26.14
N LEU A 35 -3.13 -5.80 25.77
CA LEU A 35 -2.43 -6.95 25.19
C LEU A 35 -1.61 -7.72 26.23
N LYS A 36 -1.75 -7.37 27.52
CA LYS A 36 -1.10 -8.11 28.60
C LYS A 36 -1.58 -9.56 28.62
N ASP A 37 -0.65 -10.49 28.82
CA ASP A 37 -0.84 -11.93 28.80
C ASP A 37 -1.36 -12.50 27.46
N SER A 38 -1.43 -11.67 26.42
CA SER A 38 -1.86 -12.08 25.08
C SER A 38 -0.78 -12.92 24.36
N PRO A 39 -1.14 -13.63 23.28
CA PRO A 39 -0.17 -14.33 22.44
C PRO A 39 0.93 -13.40 21.90
N LEU A 40 0.64 -12.12 21.69
CA LEU A 40 1.60 -11.13 21.21
C LEU A 40 2.72 -10.90 22.23
N GLU A 41 2.39 -10.87 23.52
CA GLU A 41 3.40 -10.70 24.58
C GLU A 41 4.21 -11.99 24.83
N LYS A 42 3.56 -13.15 24.73
CA LYS A 42 4.19 -14.46 24.95
C LYS A 42 5.12 -14.88 23.82
N ASP A 43 4.73 -14.60 22.58
CA ASP A 43 5.53 -14.89 21.39
C ASP A 43 5.42 -13.75 20.35
N PRO A 44 6.14 -12.64 20.57
CA PRO A 44 6.11 -11.50 19.65
C PRO A 44 6.79 -11.79 18.33
N PHE A 45 7.71 -12.75 18.27
CA PHE A 45 8.47 -13.03 17.05
C PHE A 45 7.59 -13.70 15.99
N THR A 46 6.78 -14.69 16.37
CA THR A 46 5.82 -15.31 15.46
C THR A 46 4.74 -14.32 14.99
N ASN A 47 4.51 -13.24 15.74
CA ASN A 47 3.51 -12.22 15.45
C ASN A 47 4.11 -10.89 14.93
N LEU A 48 5.40 -10.87 14.54
CA LEU A 48 6.13 -9.64 14.24
C LEU A 48 5.44 -8.81 13.15
N GLY A 49 4.94 -9.46 12.09
CA GLY A 49 4.27 -8.77 10.98
C GLY A 49 2.98 -8.06 11.42
N TYR A 50 2.18 -8.69 12.28
CA TYR A 50 0.99 -8.06 12.85
C TYR A 50 1.37 -6.85 13.70
N ILE A 51 2.33 -7.03 14.62
CA ILE A 51 2.80 -5.98 15.54
C ILE A 51 3.29 -4.75 14.75
N VAL A 52 4.11 -4.98 13.72
CA VAL A 52 4.63 -3.91 12.86
C VAL A 52 3.50 -3.18 12.15
N ASN A 53 2.56 -3.89 11.54
CA ASN A 53 1.43 -3.28 10.84
C ASN A 53 0.56 -2.43 11.77
N THR A 54 0.26 -2.93 12.97
CA THR A 54 -0.51 -2.17 13.97
C THR A 54 0.21 -0.88 14.37
N LEU A 55 1.52 -0.94 14.62
CA LEU A 55 2.32 0.24 14.97
C LEU A 55 2.37 1.27 13.82
N VAL A 56 2.52 0.81 12.57
CA VAL A 56 2.50 1.69 11.39
C VAL A 56 1.15 2.40 11.26
N GLN A 57 0.04 1.65 11.34
CA GLN A 57 -1.30 2.23 11.27
C GLN A 57 -1.54 3.26 12.38
N ALA A 58 -1.12 2.96 13.61
CA ALA A 58 -1.27 3.87 14.72
C ALA A 58 -0.42 5.14 14.60
N ARG A 59 0.81 5.03 14.07
CA ARG A 59 1.64 6.19 13.73
C ARG A 59 0.97 7.06 12.67
N ASP A 60 0.42 6.44 11.63
CA ASP A 60 -0.22 7.16 10.53
C ASP A 60 -1.47 7.89 11.03
N LEU A 61 -2.27 7.24 11.88
CA LEU A 61 -3.41 7.87 12.55
C LEU A 61 -2.98 9.02 13.46
N ALA A 62 -1.93 8.85 14.25
CA ALA A 62 -1.40 9.91 15.11
C ALA A 62 -0.91 11.12 14.28
N THR A 63 -0.30 10.86 13.12
CA THR A 63 0.16 11.90 12.19
C THR A 63 -1.02 12.64 11.56
N LEU A 64 -2.06 11.93 11.15
CA LEU A 64 -3.31 12.51 10.66
C LEU A 64 -4.00 13.36 11.72
N ASN A 65 -4.13 12.84 12.93
CA ASN A 65 -4.73 13.57 14.05
C ASN A 65 -3.94 14.84 14.36
N ALA A 66 -2.61 14.77 14.36
CA ALA A 66 -1.75 15.94 14.58
C ALA A 66 -1.88 16.98 13.45
N LYS A 67 -2.09 16.54 12.21
CA LYS A 67 -2.27 17.43 11.05
C LYS A 67 -3.53 18.30 11.18
N TYR A 68 -4.57 17.75 11.78
CA TYR A 68 -5.87 18.41 11.96
C TYR A 68 -6.13 18.85 13.40
N ASP A 69 -5.14 18.74 14.28
CA ASP A 69 -5.28 19.08 15.69
C ASP A 69 -5.56 20.59 15.85
N GLY A 70 -6.56 20.91 16.67
CA GLY A 70 -7.02 22.29 16.88
C GLY A 70 -7.84 22.91 15.74
N MET A 71 -8.12 22.17 14.65
CA MET A 71 -9.03 22.62 13.58
C MET A 71 -10.49 22.30 13.94
N THR A 72 -11.43 23.17 13.53
CA THR A 72 -12.86 22.85 13.61
C THR A 72 -13.25 21.86 12.51
N PRO A 73 -14.38 21.13 12.64
CA PRO A 73 -14.84 20.22 11.61
C PRO A 73 -14.93 20.86 10.21
N GLU A 74 -15.41 22.11 10.14
CA GLU A 74 -15.51 22.86 8.88
C GLU A 74 -14.14 23.14 8.25
N GLN A 75 -13.12 23.44 9.08
CA GLN A 75 -11.75 23.67 8.62
C GLN A 75 -11.08 22.37 8.16
N ILE A 76 -11.38 21.25 8.80
CA ILE A 76 -10.90 19.92 8.38
C ILE A 76 -11.50 19.56 7.03
N ASP A 77 -12.81 19.78 6.85
CA ASP A 77 -13.49 19.50 5.59
C ASP A 77 -12.94 20.35 4.44
N GLU A 78 -12.67 21.63 4.69
CA GLU A 78 -12.07 22.54 3.72
C GLU A 78 -10.62 22.14 3.38
N ALA A 79 -9.81 21.80 4.39
CA ALA A 79 -8.44 21.31 4.19
C ALA A 79 -8.40 20.00 3.38
N GLN A 80 -9.28 19.04 3.71
CA GLN A 80 -9.39 17.79 2.96
C GLN A 80 -9.91 18.01 1.53
N ALA A 81 -10.82 18.96 1.32
CA ALA A 81 -11.30 19.30 -0.01
C ALA A 81 -10.18 19.91 -0.87
N ALA A 82 -9.38 20.81 -0.31
CA ALA A 82 -8.22 21.39 -0.99
C ALA A 82 -7.18 20.32 -1.36
N GLU A 83 -6.92 19.36 -0.45
CA GLU A 83 -5.99 18.26 -0.71
C GLU A 83 -6.46 17.31 -1.81
N ARG A 84 -7.76 16.99 -1.86
CA ARG A 84 -8.32 16.16 -2.94
C ARG A 84 -8.19 16.82 -4.30
N ILE A 85 -8.34 18.14 -4.38
CA ILE A 85 -8.16 18.90 -5.62
C ILE A 85 -6.69 18.86 -6.04
N ALA A 86 -5.77 19.12 -5.11
CA ALA A 86 -4.33 19.08 -5.37
C ALA A 86 -3.84 17.70 -5.80
N GLU A 87 -4.35 16.62 -5.18
CA GLU A 87 -4.04 15.24 -5.59
C GLU A 87 -4.57 14.93 -7.00
N ALA A 88 -5.79 15.36 -7.33
CA ALA A 88 -6.36 15.13 -8.65
C ALA A 88 -5.54 15.83 -9.75
N GLU A 89 -5.09 17.06 -9.51
CA GLU A 89 -4.24 17.81 -10.42
C GLU A 89 -2.86 17.15 -10.59
N ALA A 90 -2.24 16.72 -9.48
CA ALA A 90 -0.96 16.00 -9.52
C ALA A 90 -1.06 14.67 -10.27
N LEU A 91 -2.16 13.93 -10.07
CA LEU A 91 -2.41 12.68 -10.77
C LEU A 91 -2.63 12.90 -12.27
N GLN A 92 -3.36 13.95 -12.63
CA GLN A 92 -3.60 14.32 -14.02
C GLN A 92 -2.29 14.69 -14.73
N GLN A 93 -1.40 15.45 -14.07
CA GLN A 93 -0.06 15.76 -14.60
C GLN A 93 0.78 14.49 -14.79
N LEU A 94 0.77 13.59 -13.80
CA LEU A 94 1.52 12.32 -13.88
C LEU A 94 0.98 11.39 -14.97
N VAL A 95 -0.34 11.37 -15.20
CA VAL A 95 -0.95 10.65 -16.32
C VAL A 95 -0.55 11.27 -17.65
N GLN A 96 -0.58 12.60 -17.78
CA GLN A 96 -0.15 13.28 -19.02
C GLN A 96 1.32 13.05 -19.32
N GLU A 97 2.19 13.10 -18.31
CA GLU A 97 3.62 12.79 -18.46
C GLU A 97 3.83 11.34 -18.92
N LYS A 98 3.10 10.37 -18.33
CA LYS A 98 3.17 8.96 -18.74
C LYS A 98 2.57 8.69 -20.12
N LEU A 99 1.54 9.43 -20.53
CA LEU A 99 0.96 9.33 -21.87
C LEU A 99 1.89 9.94 -22.92
N ALA A 100 2.52 11.08 -22.63
CA ALA A 100 3.51 11.70 -23.51
C ALA A 100 4.78 10.85 -23.66
N ALA A 101 5.15 10.09 -22.62
CA ALA A 101 6.28 9.16 -22.64
C ALA A 101 5.99 7.83 -23.37
N ARG A 102 4.73 7.52 -23.70
CA ARG A 102 4.39 6.34 -24.52
C ARG A 102 4.68 6.65 -25.98
N GLN A 103 5.75 6.08 -26.50
CA GLN A 103 5.94 5.97 -27.96
C GLN A 103 4.85 5.04 -28.53
N PRO A 104 4.23 5.38 -29.67
CA PRO A 104 3.32 4.47 -30.35
C PRO A 104 4.08 3.20 -30.70
N VAL A 105 3.56 2.06 -30.25
CA VAL A 105 3.97 0.77 -30.81
C VAL A 105 3.46 0.81 -32.25
N GLU A 106 4.36 0.75 -33.23
CA GLU A 106 3.97 0.58 -34.63
C GLU A 106 2.99 -0.61 -34.70
N PRO A 107 1.83 -0.45 -35.35
CA PRO A 107 0.96 -1.59 -35.56
C PRO A 107 1.74 -2.63 -36.36
N GLU A 108 1.83 -3.86 -35.83
CA GLU A 108 2.31 -4.99 -36.62
C GLU A 108 1.47 -5.05 -37.90
N PRO A 109 2.09 -5.13 -39.10
CA PRO A 109 1.35 -5.15 -40.34
C PRO A 109 0.46 -6.39 -40.34
N THR A 110 -0.85 -6.19 -40.26
CA THR A 110 -1.84 -7.21 -40.58
C THR A 110 -1.67 -7.57 -42.05
N GLU A 111 -1.27 -8.81 -42.35
CA GLU A 111 -1.31 -9.35 -43.70
C GLU A 111 -2.73 -9.18 -44.26
N GLU A 112 -2.83 -8.37 -45.31
CA GLU A 112 -4.01 -8.22 -46.14
C GLU A 112 -4.40 -9.59 -46.71
N THR A 113 -5.55 -10.11 -46.34
CA THR A 113 -6.24 -11.11 -47.16
C THR A 113 -7.28 -10.34 -47.99
N GLU A 114 -6.93 -10.06 -49.24
CA GLU A 114 -7.83 -9.54 -50.26
C GLU A 114 -9.03 -10.48 -50.50
N GLY A 115 -10.23 -9.90 -50.68
CA GLY A 115 -11.26 -10.50 -51.51
C GLY A 115 -12.66 -10.66 -50.90
N GLU A 116 -13.35 -9.56 -50.62
CA GLU A 116 -14.80 -9.47 -50.87
C GLU A 116 -15.04 -9.28 -52.39
N PRO A 117 -16.22 -9.60 -53.01
CA PRO A 117 -17.51 -9.18 -52.45
C PRO A 117 -18.79 -9.97 -52.84
N THR A 118 -19.89 -9.52 -52.23
CA THR A 118 -21.29 -9.48 -52.70
C THR A 118 -22.19 -10.73 -52.64
N GLY A 119 -23.39 -10.55 -52.09
CA GLY A 119 -24.60 -11.25 -52.57
C GLY A 119 -25.60 -11.69 -51.49
N ASP A 120 -26.38 -10.72 -51.01
CA ASP A 120 -27.82 -10.72 -50.71
C ASP A 120 -28.66 -12.03 -50.53
N GLU A 121 -29.67 -11.88 -49.68
CA GLU A 121 -30.93 -12.63 -49.52
C GLU A 121 -31.08 -13.86 -48.61
N ALA A 122 -32.04 -13.69 -47.67
CA ALA A 122 -33.01 -14.62 -47.07
C ALA A 122 -32.47 -15.78 -46.19
N THR A 123 -32.91 -15.93 -44.92
CA THR A 123 -34.28 -16.38 -44.60
C THR A 123 -34.58 -16.21 -43.10
N GLN A 124 -35.64 -15.47 -42.77
CA GLN A 124 -36.47 -15.67 -41.58
C GLN A 124 -37.94 -15.55 -42.01
N VAL A 125 -38.61 -16.70 -42.22
CA VAL A 125 -39.92 -17.08 -41.65
C VAL A 125 -39.94 -18.60 -41.58
#